data_AF-A0AAV6KP07-F1
#
_entry.id   AF-A0AAV6KP07-F1
#
_cell.length_a   1.000
_cell.length_b   1.000
_cell.length_c   1.000
_cell.angle_alpha   90.00
_cell.angle_beta   90.00
_cell.angle_gamma   90.00
#
_symmetry.space_group_name_H-M   'P 1'
#
loop_
_entity.id
_entity.type
_entity.pdbx_description
1 polymer ?
#
loop_
_entity_poly.entity_id
_entity_poly.type
_entity_poly.pdbx_seq_one_letter_code
_entity_poly.pdbx_strand_id
1 'polypeptide(L)'
;MGGLDTKKKKHIVALFHRCACAANVQECDKLLSKLKQDGGVKIIEFLSRLENEHWCHPYFPGKRYGELTSNLVACFNNWIRKERRLPITQLVDKIRLKLMDQMCDRRELAAKWKTVICPKWDKKLVELFGLSKTWNVVRANGDLYEVQSDPSVSVDIARRSCSCGDWQLNMFPCVHGVCALKKSKKDLNDYMECCFFSESYREAYSKCINPVPRIWQNVDLDATDDILLPPLC
;
A
#
# COMPACT_ATOMS: atom_id res chain seq x y z
N MET A 1 39.85 6.35 3.34
CA MET A 1 38.41 6.00 3.24
C MET A 1 37.57 7.11 3.86
N GLY A 2 37.17 8.11 3.08
CA GLY A 2 36.31 9.19 3.58
C GLY A 2 34.87 8.71 3.69
N GLY A 3 34.36 8.56 4.91
CA GLY A 3 32.93 8.34 5.14
C GLY A 3 32.14 9.55 4.62
N LEU A 4 31.01 9.33 3.95
CA LEU A 4 30.12 10.46 3.64
C LEU A 4 29.77 11.18 4.94
N ASP A 5 29.95 12.51 4.95
CA ASP A 5 29.42 13.39 5.98
C ASP A 5 27.95 13.02 6.28
N THR A 6 27.60 12.94 7.55
CA THR A 6 26.26 12.56 8.04
C THR A 6 25.16 13.40 7.39
N LYS A 7 25.42 14.69 7.13
CA LYS A 7 24.47 15.57 6.42
C LYS A 7 24.30 15.14 4.96
N LYS A 8 25.39 14.84 4.26
CA LYS A 8 25.36 14.33 2.89
C LYS A 8 24.62 12.99 2.81
N LYS A 9 24.86 12.06 3.75
CA LYS A 9 24.12 10.78 3.80
C LYS A 9 22.61 10.99 3.90
N LYS A 10 22.16 11.84 4.83
CA LYS A 10 20.73 12.16 5.01
C LYS A 10 20.12 12.74 3.73
N HIS A 11 20.83 13.65 3.07
CA HIS A 11 20.40 14.24 1.79
C HIS A 11 20.24 13.19 0.69
N ILE A 12 21.23 12.31 0.52
CA ILE A 12 21.17 11.24 -0.49
C ILE A 12 20.03 10.26 -0.21
N VAL A 13 19.82 9.88 1.05
CA VAL A 13 18.69 9.01 1.44
C VAL A 13 17.35 9.70 1.16
N ALA A 14 17.23 11.00 1.45
CA ALA A 14 16.02 11.75 1.15
C ALA A 14 15.76 11.84 -0.36
N LEU A 15 16.79 12.09 -1.17
CA LEU A 15 16.67 12.08 -2.64
C LEU A 15 16.27 10.70 -3.17
N PHE A 16 16.87 9.63 -2.65
CA PHE A 16 16.51 8.27 -3.03
C PHE A 16 15.04 7.96 -2.70
N HIS A 17 14.57 8.34 -1.51
CA HIS A 17 13.17 8.20 -1.14
C HIS A 17 12.24 8.98 -2.08
N ARG A 18 12.62 10.22 -2.45
CA ARG A 18 11.85 11.01 -3.43
C ARG A 18 11.80 10.36 -4.81
N CYS A 19 12.90 9.75 -5.27
CA CYS A 19 12.88 8.96 -6.49
C CYS A 19 11.86 7.81 -6.36
N ALA A 20 11.93 7.06 -5.26
CA ALA A 20 11.02 5.94 -5.01
C ALA A 20 9.54 6.35 -5.00
N CYS A 21 9.22 7.55 -4.50
CA CYS A 21 7.88 8.11 -4.39
C CYS A 21 7.41 8.93 -5.60
N ALA A 22 8.23 9.10 -6.64
CA ALA A 22 7.94 10.04 -7.71
C ALA A 22 6.56 9.78 -8.33
N ALA A 23 5.85 10.85 -8.73
CA ALA A 23 4.48 10.73 -9.21
C ALA A 23 4.39 10.11 -10.63
N ASN A 24 5.44 10.28 -11.42
CA ASN A 24 5.52 9.85 -12.80
C ASN A 24 6.98 9.64 -13.24
N VAL A 25 7.16 9.02 -14.40
CA VAL A 25 8.47 8.67 -14.97
C VAL A 25 9.35 9.91 -15.15
N GLN A 26 8.80 11.01 -15.67
CA GLN A 26 9.57 12.24 -15.92
C GLN A 26 10.13 12.85 -14.64
N GLU A 27 9.36 12.79 -13.54
CA GLU A 27 9.83 13.22 -12.23
C GLU A 27 10.87 12.24 -11.66
N CYS A 28 10.67 10.91 -11.76
CA CYS A 28 11.65 9.92 -11.29
C CYS A 28 12.98 10.12 -12.04
N ASP A 29 12.98 10.33 -13.36
CA ASP A 29 14.18 10.55 -14.16
C ASP A 29 14.96 11.81 -13.76
N LYS A 30 14.26 12.92 -13.51
CA LYS A 30 14.88 14.16 -13.00
C LYS A 30 15.52 13.94 -11.64
N LEU A 31 14.81 13.29 -10.72
CA LEU A 31 15.30 13.00 -9.38
C LEU A 31 16.46 12.01 -9.39
N LEU A 32 16.40 10.98 -10.25
CA LEU A 32 17.48 10.01 -10.47
C LEU A 32 18.75 10.68 -10.99
N SER A 33 18.61 11.59 -11.95
CA SER A 33 19.74 12.37 -12.47
C SER A 33 20.39 13.20 -11.37
N LYS A 34 19.56 13.85 -10.52
CA LYS A 34 20.05 14.62 -9.37
C LYS A 34 20.71 13.73 -8.31
N LEU A 35 20.13 12.57 -8.02
CA LEU A 35 20.68 11.60 -7.08
C LEU A 35 22.05 11.07 -7.53
N LYS A 36 22.20 10.76 -8.82
CA LYS A 36 23.48 10.35 -9.42
C LYS A 36 24.52 11.47 -9.32
N GLN A 37 24.13 12.72 -9.62
CA GLN A 37 25.01 13.89 -9.51
C GLN A 37 25.51 14.11 -8.07
N ASP A 38 24.61 14.12 -7.09
CA ASP A 38 24.95 14.44 -5.69
C ASP A 38 25.64 13.27 -4.98
N GLY A 39 25.29 12.04 -5.37
CA GLY A 39 25.76 10.78 -4.80
C GLY A 39 27.09 10.28 -5.37
N GLY A 40 27.41 10.66 -6.61
CA GLY A 40 28.62 10.26 -7.31
C GLY A 40 28.68 8.75 -7.63
N VAL A 41 29.88 8.27 -7.93
CA VAL A 41 30.14 6.91 -8.46
C VAL A 41 29.50 5.80 -7.61
N LYS A 42 29.60 5.89 -6.27
CA LYS A 42 29.03 4.87 -5.36
C LYS A 42 27.53 4.71 -5.51
N ILE A 43 26.81 5.81 -5.71
CA ILE A 43 25.35 5.78 -5.89
C ILE A 43 24.99 5.31 -7.30
N ILE A 44 25.79 5.70 -8.31
CA ILE A 44 25.62 5.20 -9.68
C ILE A 44 25.77 3.68 -9.73
N GLU A 45 26.83 3.13 -9.12
CA GLU A 45 27.07 1.68 -9.03
C GLU A 45 26.01 0.94 -8.21
N PHE A 46 25.49 1.58 -7.16
CA PHE A 46 24.38 1.01 -6.39
C PHE A 46 23.12 0.92 -7.23
N LEU A 47 22.75 2.00 -7.91
CA LEU A 47 21.55 2.07 -8.75
C LEU A 47 21.64 1.15 -9.97
N SER A 48 22.83 0.91 -10.54
CA SER A 48 22.98 0.02 -11.70
C SER A 48 22.69 -1.46 -11.38
N ARG A 49 22.66 -1.82 -10.09
CA ARG A 49 22.30 -3.17 -9.62
C ARG A 49 20.80 -3.30 -9.30
N LEU A 50 20.04 -2.22 -9.43
CA LEU A 50 18.62 -2.18 -9.13
C LEU A 50 17.83 -1.96 -10.41
N GLU A 51 16.84 -2.81 -10.63
CA GLU A 51 15.84 -2.58 -11.67
C GLU A 51 14.76 -1.65 -11.10
N ASN A 52 14.46 -0.56 -11.84
CA ASN A 52 13.57 0.50 -11.36
C ASN A 52 12.17 -0.01 -10.99
N GLU A 53 11.68 -1.05 -11.65
CA GLU A 53 10.37 -1.67 -11.40
C GLU A 53 10.24 -2.16 -9.95
N HIS A 54 11.35 -2.58 -9.34
CA HIS A 54 11.34 -3.13 -7.98
C HIS A 54 11.28 -2.06 -6.88
N TRP A 55 11.58 -0.79 -7.15
CA TRP A 55 11.71 0.21 -6.09
C TRP A 55 11.21 1.63 -6.42
N CYS A 56 11.10 2.04 -7.69
CA CYS A 56 10.52 3.34 -8.09
C CYS A 56 9.03 3.14 -8.46
N HIS A 57 8.13 3.88 -7.80
CA HIS A 57 6.67 3.75 -7.95
C HIS A 57 6.18 3.85 -9.42
N PRO A 58 6.60 4.84 -10.24
CA PRO A 58 6.22 4.96 -11.65
C PRO A 58 6.59 3.79 -12.56
N TYR A 59 7.57 2.97 -12.18
CA TYR A 59 7.99 1.80 -12.96
C TYR A 59 7.42 0.50 -12.42
N PHE A 60 6.79 0.52 -11.24
CA PHE A 60 6.24 -0.69 -10.67
C PHE A 60 4.99 -1.11 -11.44
N PRO A 61 4.89 -2.38 -11.90
CA PRO A 61 3.79 -2.83 -12.76
C PRO A 61 2.43 -2.91 -12.04
N GLY A 62 2.42 -2.85 -10.70
CA GLY A 62 1.20 -2.95 -9.89
C GLY A 62 0.83 -1.67 -9.14
N LYS A 63 -0.10 -1.80 -8.19
CA LYS A 63 -0.49 -0.72 -7.27
C LYS A 63 0.18 -0.94 -5.91
N ARG A 64 0.97 0.04 -5.44
CA ARG A 64 1.65 -0.03 -4.14
C ARG A 64 0.84 0.50 -2.96
N TYR A 65 -0.22 1.29 -3.22
CA TYR A 65 -1.06 1.91 -2.19
C TYR A 65 -0.25 2.71 -1.14
N GLY A 66 0.80 3.40 -1.58
CA GLY A 66 1.73 4.16 -0.72
C GLY A 66 2.79 3.32 0.01
N GLU A 67 2.77 1.98 -0.12
CA GLU A 67 3.74 1.11 0.54
C GLU A 67 5.05 1.02 -0.27
N LEU A 68 6.13 1.53 0.31
CA LEU A 68 7.46 1.56 -0.32
C LEU A 68 8.47 0.65 0.37
N THR A 69 8.06 -0.06 1.41
CA THR A 69 8.94 -0.89 2.22
C THR A 69 8.55 -2.35 2.17
N SER A 70 9.55 -3.23 2.26
CA SER A 70 9.36 -4.67 2.47
C SER A 70 9.03 -5.02 3.93
N ASN A 71 8.50 -4.06 4.71
CA ASN A 71 8.25 -4.24 6.14
C ASN A 71 7.31 -5.42 6.44
N LEU A 72 6.52 -5.87 5.45
CA LEU A 72 5.71 -7.07 5.55
C LEU A 72 6.53 -8.30 5.96
N VAL A 73 7.73 -8.50 5.40
CA VAL A 73 8.60 -9.64 5.74
C VAL A 73 9.11 -9.52 7.18
N ALA A 74 9.53 -8.32 7.58
CA ALA A 74 9.98 -8.06 8.95
C ALA A 74 8.85 -8.24 9.97
N CYS A 75 7.66 -7.72 9.67
CA CYS A 75 6.44 -7.89 10.47
C CYS A 75 6.07 -9.36 10.61
N PHE A 76 6.05 -10.11 9.52
CA PHE A 76 5.75 -11.55 9.55
C PHE A 76 6.78 -12.31 10.40
N ASN A 77 8.07 -12.09 10.16
CA ASN A 77 9.15 -12.71 10.93
C ASN A 77 9.07 -12.39 12.43
N ASN A 78 8.64 -11.18 12.79
CA ASN A 78 8.39 -10.80 14.17
C ASN A 78 7.14 -11.48 14.74
N TRP A 79 6.07 -11.58 13.94
CA TRP A 79 4.80 -12.19 14.32
C TRP A 79 4.92 -13.69 14.64
N ILE A 80 5.79 -14.41 13.93
CA ILE A 80 6.09 -15.84 14.16
C ILE A 80 7.39 -16.09 14.93
N ARG A 81 7.96 -15.07 15.58
CA ARG A 81 9.30 -15.11 16.16
C ARG A 81 9.50 -16.24 17.18
N LYS A 82 8.46 -16.58 17.94
CA LYS A 82 8.53 -17.64 18.97
C LYS A 82 8.32 -19.02 18.34
N GLU A 83 7.42 -19.10 17.37
CA GLU A 83 6.97 -20.31 16.70
C GLU A 83 8.02 -20.87 15.74
N ARG A 84 8.86 -20.02 15.14
CA ARG A 84 9.90 -20.42 14.17
C ARG A 84 10.95 -21.42 14.69
N ARG A 85 11.00 -21.65 16.00
CA ARG A 85 11.91 -22.61 16.66
C ARG A 85 11.24 -23.98 16.90
N LEU A 86 9.96 -24.11 16.58
CA LEU A 86 9.20 -25.34 16.76
C LEU A 86 9.44 -26.31 15.58
N PRO A 87 9.23 -27.62 15.77
CA PRO A 87 9.15 -28.58 14.68
C PRO A 87 8.14 -28.14 13.60
N ILE A 88 8.37 -28.52 12.35
CA ILE A 88 7.61 -28.00 11.19
C ILE A 88 6.08 -28.17 11.34
N THR A 89 5.63 -29.31 11.87
CA THR A 89 4.21 -29.59 12.11
C THR A 89 3.61 -28.66 13.16
N GLN A 90 4.36 -28.37 14.23
CA GLN A 90 3.93 -27.45 15.28
C GLN A 90 3.98 -26.00 14.82
N LEU A 91 4.98 -25.62 14.01
CA LEU A 91 5.07 -24.29 13.41
C LEU A 91 3.83 -24.01 12.54
N VAL A 92 3.49 -24.93 11.64
CA VAL A 92 2.33 -24.80 10.75
C VAL A 92 1.03 -24.72 11.56
N ASP A 93 0.84 -25.60 12.55
CA ASP A 93 -0.37 -25.56 13.39
C ASP A 93 -0.47 -24.26 14.21
N LYS A 94 0.64 -23.74 14.74
CA LYS A 94 0.64 -22.45 15.44
C LYS A 94 0.33 -21.28 14.52
N ILE A 95 0.88 -21.25 13.30
CA ILE A 95 0.53 -20.23 12.30
C ILE A 95 -0.97 -20.33 11.96
N ARG A 96 -1.49 -21.54 11.73
CA ARG A 96 -2.92 -21.77 11.47
C ARG A 96 -3.79 -21.21 12.59
N LEU A 97 -3.46 -21.49 13.85
CA LEU A 97 -4.18 -20.96 15.02
C LEU A 97 -4.14 -19.43 15.09
N LYS A 98 -2.98 -18.81 14.85
CA LYS A 98 -2.86 -17.34 14.86
C LYS A 98 -3.65 -16.69 13.70
N LEU A 99 -3.66 -17.32 12.53
CA LEU A 99 -4.49 -16.87 11.41
C LEU A 99 -5.97 -17.02 11.74
N MET A 100 -6.39 -18.15 12.33
CA MET A 100 -7.77 -18.39 12.73
C MET A 100 -8.28 -17.31 13.68
N ASP A 101 -7.50 -17.00 14.71
CA ASP A 101 -7.77 -15.93 15.68
C ASP A 101 -7.87 -14.56 14.98
N GLN A 102 -6.86 -14.21 14.18
CA GLN A 102 -6.82 -12.94 13.44
C GLN A 102 -8.01 -12.79 12.48
N MET A 103 -8.40 -13.85 11.75
CA MET A 103 -9.55 -13.83 10.85
C MET A 103 -10.85 -13.60 11.61
N CYS A 104 -11.01 -14.23 12.79
CA CYS A 104 -12.16 -14.02 13.67
C CYS A 104 -12.22 -12.57 14.15
N ASP A 105 -11.13 -12.06 14.73
CA ASP A 105 -11.02 -10.68 15.22
C ASP A 105 -11.35 -9.64 14.13
N ARG A 106 -10.79 -9.82 12.92
CA ARG A 106 -11.04 -8.89 11.81
C ARG A 106 -12.50 -8.91 11.36
N ARG A 107 -13.13 -10.08 11.35
CA ARG A 107 -14.54 -10.20 11.00
C ARG A 107 -15.43 -9.52 12.04
N GLU A 108 -15.21 -9.79 13.31
CA GLU A 108 -15.98 -9.16 14.40
C GLU A 108 -15.79 -7.64 14.43
N LEU A 109 -14.57 -7.16 14.17
CA LEU A 109 -14.28 -5.74 14.02
C LEU A 109 -15.08 -5.13 12.86
N ALA A 110 -15.04 -5.76 11.68
CA ALA A 110 -15.68 -5.24 10.48
C ALA A 110 -17.22 -5.33 10.51
N ALA A 111 -17.77 -6.29 11.27
CA ALA A 111 -19.20 -6.40 11.54
C ALA A 111 -19.75 -5.17 12.31
N LYS A 112 -18.91 -4.51 13.11
CA LYS A 112 -19.27 -3.30 13.87
C LYS A 112 -19.26 -2.02 13.02
N TRP A 113 -18.67 -2.06 11.81
CA TRP A 113 -18.52 -0.86 10.98
C TRP A 113 -19.84 -0.50 10.31
N LYS A 114 -20.23 0.78 10.44
CA LYS A 114 -21.42 1.36 9.80
C LYS A 114 -21.08 2.21 8.57
N THR A 115 -19.80 2.53 8.38
CA THR A 115 -19.30 3.37 7.30
C THR A 115 -19.16 2.56 6.01
N VAL A 116 -19.43 3.20 4.86
CA VAL A 116 -19.23 2.62 3.52
C VAL A 116 -17.74 2.32 3.28
N ILE A 117 -16.89 3.25 3.71
CA ILE A 117 -15.43 3.14 3.64
C ILE A 117 -14.92 2.62 4.99
N CYS A 118 -13.80 1.88 4.98
CA CYS A 118 -13.14 1.43 6.20
C CYS A 118 -12.87 2.63 7.14
N PRO A 119 -13.14 2.53 8.46
CA PRO A 119 -13.10 3.68 9.38
C PRO A 119 -11.79 4.48 9.40
N LYS A 120 -10.65 3.82 9.16
CA LYS A 120 -9.35 4.50 9.04
C LYS A 120 -9.34 5.51 7.90
N TRP A 121 -9.86 5.12 6.74
CA TRP A 121 -9.87 5.93 5.53
C TRP A 121 -11.01 6.94 5.54
N ASP A 122 -12.14 6.60 6.15
CA ASP A 122 -13.24 7.54 6.43
C ASP A 122 -12.76 8.73 7.29
N LYS A 123 -12.04 8.45 8.39
CA LYS A 123 -11.37 9.49 9.19
C LYS A 123 -10.41 10.34 8.38
N LYS A 124 -9.58 9.71 7.52
CA LYS A 124 -8.66 10.41 6.63
C LYS A 124 -9.40 11.34 5.67
N LEU A 125 -10.56 10.94 5.12
CA LEU A 125 -11.36 11.82 4.27
C LEU A 125 -11.88 13.03 5.05
N VAL A 126 -12.38 12.83 6.27
CA VAL A 126 -12.83 13.93 7.13
C VAL A 126 -11.70 14.93 7.39
N GLU A 127 -10.47 14.45 7.64
CA GLU A 127 -9.27 15.29 7.79
C GLU A 127 -8.97 16.07 6.51
N LEU A 128 -8.98 15.42 5.34
CA LEU A 128 -8.76 16.06 4.04
C LEU A 128 -9.83 17.11 3.73
N PHE A 129 -11.09 16.82 4.04
CA PHE A 129 -12.18 17.81 3.95
C PHE A 129 -11.95 18.99 4.89
N GLY A 130 -11.39 18.75 6.08
CA GLY A 130 -10.95 19.79 7.01
C GLY A 130 -9.91 20.73 6.41
N LEU A 131 -8.92 20.19 5.70
CA LEU A 131 -7.82 20.94 5.07
C LEU A 131 -8.26 21.67 3.79
N SER A 132 -9.25 21.14 3.07
CA SER A 132 -9.72 21.66 1.76
C SER A 132 -10.46 23.01 1.80
N LYS A 133 -10.51 23.71 2.93
CA LYS A 133 -11.54 24.74 3.19
C LYS A 133 -11.29 26.11 2.55
N THR A 134 -10.15 26.37 1.90
CA THR A 134 -9.77 27.73 1.51
C THR A 134 -9.32 27.90 0.06
N TRP A 135 -9.08 26.82 -0.69
CA TRP A 135 -8.57 26.95 -2.05
C TRP A 135 -9.67 27.18 -3.08
N ASN A 136 -9.42 28.12 -3.98
CA ASN A 136 -10.25 28.29 -5.16
C ASN A 136 -10.00 27.13 -6.13
N VAL A 137 -11.09 26.60 -6.69
CA VAL A 137 -11.04 25.48 -7.65
C VAL A 137 -11.70 25.92 -8.94
N VAL A 138 -10.91 25.98 -10.00
CA VAL A 138 -11.34 26.39 -11.34
C VAL A 138 -11.38 25.15 -12.23
N ARG A 139 -12.47 24.97 -12.97
CA ARG A 139 -12.59 23.89 -13.95
C ARG A 139 -11.93 24.33 -15.25
N ALA A 140 -10.94 23.58 -15.73
CA ALA A 140 -10.27 23.86 -16.99
C ALA A 140 -11.06 23.31 -18.18
N ASN A 141 -11.35 22.00 -18.17
CA ASN A 141 -12.17 21.32 -19.18
C ASN A 141 -12.61 19.95 -18.66
N GLY A 142 -13.84 19.50 -18.95
CA GLY A 142 -14.27 18.13 -18.62
C GLY A 142 -14.08 17.79 -17.14
N ASP A 143 -13.19 16.84 -16.85
CA ASP A 143 -12.85 16.40 -15.50
C ASP A 143 -11.48 16.92 -15.01
N LEU A 144 -10.94 17.94 -15.68
CA LEU A 144 -9.69 18.62 -15.34
C LEU A 144 -9.95 19.94 -14.59
N TYR A 145 -9.28 20.09 -13.47
CA TYR A 145 -9.40 21.23 -12.56
C TYR A 145 -8.03 21.78 -12.20
N GLU A 146 -7.97 23.09 -11.98
CA GLU A 146 -6.86 23.74 -11.27
C GLU A 146 -7.32 24.02 -9.85
N VAL A 147 -6.53 23.56 -8.87
CA VAL A 147 -6.68 23.91 -7.46
C VAL A 147 -5.61 24.94 -7.14
N GLN A 148 -6.04 26.14 -6.77
CA GLN A 148 -5.15 27.27 -6.46
C GLN A 148 -4.62 27.15 -5.02
N SER A 149 -3.84 26.09 -4.80
CA SER A 149 -2.99 25.87 -3.62
C SER A 149 -1.64 26.59 -3.77
N ASP A 150 -0.71 26.40 -2.83
CA ASP A 150 0.66 26.88 -2.94
C ASP A 150 1.65 25.70 -2.98
N PRO A 151 2.18 25.33 -4.16
CA PRO A 151 1.87 25.86 -5.49
C PRO A 151 0.50 25.39 -6.02
N SER A 152 -0.02 26.05 -7.06
CA SER A 152 -1.21 25.56 -7.78
C SER A 152 -0.96 24.17 -8.36
N VAL A 153 -1.97 23.33 -8.33
CA VAL A 153 -1.91 21.96 -8.86
C VAL A 153 -3.02 21.68 -9.86
N SER A 154 -2.71 20.83 -10.84
CA SER A 154 -3.73 20.28 -11.75
C SER A 154 -4.27 18.96 -11.19
N VAL A 155 -5.58 18.79 -11.31
CA VAL A 155 -6.28 17.58 -10.86
C VAL A 155 -7.17 17.08 -11.99
N ASP A 156 -6.91 15.87 -12.46
CA ASP A 156 -7.76 15.14 -13.39
C ASP A 156 -8.50 14.06 -12.61
N ILE A 157 -9.78 14.32 -12.28
CA ILE A 157 -10.57 13.41 -11.46
C ILE A 157 -10.92 12.13 -12.24
N ALA A 158 -11.11 12.20 -13.56
CA ALA A 158 -11.40 11.02 -14.39
C ALA A 158 -10.23 10.05 -14.39
N ARG A 159 -9.00 10.57 -14.46
CA ARG A 159 -7.77 9.78 -14.40
C ARG A 159 -7.27 9.52 -12.98
N ARG A 160 -8.03 9.97 -11.96
CA ARG A 160 -7.66 9.86 -10.53
C ARG A 160 -6.22 10.34 -10.26
N SER A 161 -5.86 11.48 -10.85
CA SER A 161 -4.48 11.98 -10.83
C SER A 161 -4.40 13.44 -10.40
N CYS A 162 -3.33 13.77 -9.69
CA CYS A 162 -3.03 15.12 -9.24
C CYS A 162 -1.56 15.43 -9.49
N SER A 163 -1.21 16.64 -9.91
CA SER A 163 0.20 17.01 -10.12
C SER A 163 1.03 17.03 -8.84
N CYS A 164 0.39 16.97 -7.66
CA CYS A 164 1.08 16.74 -6.39
C CYS A 164 1.56 15.29 -6.18
N GLY A 165 1.13 14.33 -7.01
CA GLY A 165 1.56 12.93 -6.97
C GLY A 165 0.91 12.03 -5.93
N ASP A 166 0.42 12.60 -4.83
CA ASP A 166 -0.15 11.83 -3.71
C ASP A 166 -1.30 10.91 -4.11
N TRP A 167 -2.15 11.32 -5.06
CA TRP A 167 -3.28 10.48 -5.47
C TRP A 167 -2.77 9.21 -6.15
N GLN A 168 -1.83 9.34 -7.09
CA GLN A 168 -1.23 8.23 -7.83
C GLN A 168 -0.49 7.29 -6.88
N LEU A 169 0.29 7.86 -5.95
CA LEU A 169 1.08 7.09 -5.01
C LEU A 169 0.21 6.25 -4.06
N ASN A 170 -0.84 6.85 -3.52
CA ASN A 170 -1.69 6.23 -2.50
C ASN A 170 -2.91 5.51 -3.08
N MET A 171 -3.21 5.70 -4.38
CA MET A 171 -4.47 5.33 -5.02
C MET A 171 -5.72 5.89 -4.32
N PHE A 172 -5.55 7.00 -3.60
CA PHE A 172 -6.55 7.61 -2.74
C PHE A 172 -6.54 9.13 -2.93
N PRO A 173 -7.70 9.80 -3.01
CA PRO A 173 -7.75 11.25 -3.22
C PRO A 173 -6.86 12.01 -2.24
N CYS A 174 -5.96 12.83 -2.76
CA CYS A 174 -5.22 13.80 -1.96
C CYS A 174 -6.11 14.99 -1.59
N VAL A 175 -5.62 15.93 -0.78
CA VAL A 175 -6.39 17.12 -0.38
C VAL A 175 -6.89 17.92 -1.59
N HIS A 176 -6.06 18.07 -2.62
CA HIS A 176 -6.44 18.74 -3.88
C HIS A 176 -7.49 17.94 -4.66
N GLY A 177 -7.34 16.61 -4.68
CA GLY A 177 -8.31 15.69 -5.27
C GLY A 177 -9.70 15.83 -4.64
N VAL A 178 -9.74 15.90 -3.31
CA VAL A 178 -10.97 16.16 -2.54
C VAL A 178 -11.59 17.52 -2.91
N CYS A 179 -10.78 18.57 -3.05
CA CYS A 179 -11.26 19.90 -3.50
C CYS A 179 -11.92 19.82 -4.89
N ALA A 180 -11.26 19.16 -5.85
CA ALA A 180 -11.76 19.03 -7.22
C ALA A 180 -13.04 18.18 -7.27
N LEU A 181 -13.08 17.05 -6.56
CA LEU A 181 -14.27 16.19 -6.46
C LEU A 181 -15.45 16.95 -5.86
N LYS A 182 -15.23 17.70 -4.77
CA LYS A 182 -16.26 18.55 -4.16
C LYS A 182 -16.79 19.59 -5.15
N LYS A 183 -15.91 20.23 -5.93
CA LYS A 183 -16.30 21.20 -6.97
C LYS A 183 -17.11 20.53 -8.09
N SER A 184 -16.77 19.30 -8.46
CA SER A 184 -17.46 18.53 -9.50
C SER A 184 -18.86 18.04 -9.11
N LYS A 185 -19.17 18.00 -7.81
CA LYS A 185 -20.40 17.43 -7.22
C LYS A 185 -20.61 15.94 -7.50
N LYS A 186 -19.58 15.22 -7.96
CA LYS A 186 -19.63 13.76 -8.12
C LYS A 186 -19.40 13.07 -6.77
N ASP A 187 -19.89 11.84 -6.65
CA ASP A 187 -19.63 11.04 -5.45
C ASP A 187 -18.14 10.66 -5.41
N LEU A 188 -17.48 10.95 -4.29
CA LEU A 188 -16.08 10.62 -4.06
C LEU A 188 -15.85 9.09 -4.05
N ASN A 189 -16.86 8.32 -3.65
CA ASN A 189 -16.83 6.86 -3.65
C ASN A 189 -16.48 6.28 -5.04
N ASP A 190 -16.99 6.87 -6.12
CA ASP A 190 -16.74 6.43 -7.49
C ASP A 190 -15.27 6.60 -7.94
N TYR A 191 -14.49 7.36 -7.17
CA TYR A 191 -13.11 7.71 -7.47
C TYR A 191 -12.08 7.04 -6.56
N MET A 192 -12.52 6.08 -5.73
CA MET A 192 -11.66 5.24 -4.89
C MET A 192 -11.62 3.79 -5.39
N GLU A 193 -10.54 3.09 -5.04
CA GLU A 193 -10.41 1.65 -5.28
C GLU A 193 -11.22 0.84 -4.25
N CYS A 194 -11.68 -0.35 -4.66
CA CYS A 194 -12.50 -1.23 -3.81
C CYS A 194 -11.83 -1.60 -2.47
N CYS A 195 -10.50 -1.68 -2.43
CA CYS A 195 -9.75 -2.02 -1.22
C CYS A 195 -9.93 -1.05 -0.04
N PHE A 196 -10.47 0.15 -0.26
CA PHE A 196 -10.77 1.10 0.80
C PHE A 196 -12.16 0.89 1.42
N PHE A 197 -13.03 0.11 0.77
CA PHE A 197 -14.42 -0.07 1.20
C PHE A 197 -14.55 -1.12 2.30
N SER A 198 -15.47 -0.86 3.22
CA SER A 198 -15.78 -1.78 4.32
C SER A 198 -16.27 -3.13 3.81
N GLU A 199 -16.99 -3.15 2.69
CA GLU A 199 -17.46 -4.38 2.05
C GLU A 199 -16.31 -5.29 1.60
N SER A 200 -15.35 -4.77 0.84
CA SER A 200 -14.17 -5.55 0.41
C SER A 200 -13.35 -6.05 1.60
N TYR A 201 -13.27 -5.29 2.69
CA TYR A 201 -12.65 -5.78 3.92
C TYR A 201 -13.44 -6.96 4.53
N ARG A 202 -14.78 -6.85 4.62
CA ARG A 202 -15.62 -7.94 5.13
C ARG A 202 -15.50 -9.20 4.27
N GLU A 203 -15.47 -9.04 2.95
CA GLU A 203 -15.28 -10.15 2.01
C GLU A 203 -13.92 -10.83 2.22
N ALA A 204 -12.84 -10.06 2.35
CA ALA A 204 -11.49 -10.57 2.57
C ALA A 204 -11.38 -11.43 3.85
N TYR A 205 -12.18 -11.13 4.89
CA TYR A 205 -12.20 -11.85 6.17
C TYR A 205 -13.46 -12.71 6.38
N SER A 206 -14.25 -12.93 5.32
CA SER A 206 -15.53 -13.65 5.40
C SER A 206 -15.36 -15.14 5.71
N LYS A 207 -14.28 -15.77 5.23
CA LYS A 207 -14.01 -17.19 5.40
C LYS A 207 -13.39 -17.51 6.76
N CYS A 208 -13.79 -18.64 7.34
CA CYS A 208 -13.21 -19.17 8.57
C CYS A 208 -12.06 -20.13 8.28
N ILE A 209 -11.08 -20.16 9.17
CA ILE A 209 -10.20 -21.31 9.33
C ILE A 209 -10.84 -22.18 10.42
N ASN A 210 -11.24 -23.40 10.08
CA ASN A 210 -11.92 -24.28 11.03
C ASN A 210 -10.91 -24.96 11.98
N PRO A 211 -11.34 -25.33 13.21
CA PRO A 211 -10.54 -26.16 14.09
C PRO A 211 -10.21 -27.51 13.44
N VAL A 212 -9.00 -28.02 13.70
CA VAL A 212 -8.63 -29.40 13.36
C VAL A 212 -8.82 -30.24 14.62
N PRO A 213 -9.77 -31.20 14.63
CA PRO A 213 -10.01 -32.05 15.80
C PRO A 213 -8.75 -32.84 16.15
N ARG A 214 -8.34 -32.79 17.42
CA ARG A 214 -7.22 -33.61 17.95
C ARG A 214 -7.69 -34.90 18.62
N ILE A 215 -8.98 -34.99 18.90
CA ILE A 215 -9.63 -36.14 19.54
C ILE A 215 -10.54 -36.74 18.47
N TRP A 216 -10.08 -37.85 17.90
CA TRP A 216 -10.80 -38.81 17.04
C TRP A 216 -12.04 -38.27 16.32
N GLN A 217 -11.89 -37.94 15.05
CA GLN A 217 -12.90 -38.32 14.08
C GLN A 217 -12.27 -39.47 13.30
N ASN A 218 -12.93 -40.62 13.28
CA ASN A 218 -12.79 -41.54 12.16
C ASN A 218 -13.25 -40.73 10.96
N VAL A 219 -12.31 -40.01 10.34
CA VAL A 219 -12.54 -39.44 9.03
C VAL A 219 -12.52 -40.67 8.15
N ASP A 220 -13.69 -41.09 7.67
CA ASP A 220 -13.76 -41.91 6.47
C ASP A 220 -13.12 -41.04 5.39
N LEU A 221 -11.80 -41.21 5.24
CA LEU A 221 -11.07 -40.74 4.10
C LEU A 221 -11.62 -41.58 2.95
N ASP A 222 -12.65 -41.08 2.28
CA ASP A 222 -13.03 -41.61 0.98
C ASP A 222 -11.74 -41.68 0.18
N ALA A 223 -11.40 -42.89 -0.28
CA ALA A 223 -10.13 -43.24 -0.90
C ALA A 223 -9.86 -42.53 -2.25
N THR A 224 -10.56 -41.42 -2.50
CA THR A 224 -10.42 -40.52 -3.63
C THR A 224 -9.68 -39.22 -3.28
N ASP A 225 -9.41 -38.93 -1.99
CA ASP A 225 -8.61 -37.76 -1.63
C ASP A 225 -7.14 -37.98 -2.00
N ASP A 226 -6.62 -37.07 -2.83
CA ASP A 226 -5.32 -37.10 -3.48
C ASP A 226 -4.20 -37.61 -2.58
N ILE A 227 -3.60 -38.73 -2.99
CA ILE A 227 -2.34 -39.24 -2.42
C ILE A 227 -1.29 -38.15 -2.62
N LEU A 228 -1.00 -37.38 -1.57
CA LEU A 228 0.14 -36.47 -1.52
C LEU A 228 1.42 -37.32 -1.52
N LEU A 229 1.97 -37.55 -2.71
CA LEU A 229 3.25 -38.20 -2.87
C LEU A 229 4.33 -37.37 -2.14
N PRO A 230 5.31 -38.03 -1.50
CA PRO A 230 6.44 -37.32 -0.94
C PRO A 230 7.12 -36.51 -2.05
N PRO A 231 7.65 -35.31 -1.74
CA PRO A 231 8.38 -34.52 -2.73
C PRO A 231 9.48 -35.39 -3.33
N LEU A 232 9.47 -35.51 -4.66
CA LEU A 232 10.49 -36.24 -5.39
C LEU A 232 11.83 -35.56 -5.08
N CYS A 233 12.75 -36.34 -4.53
CA CYS A 233 14.14 -35.97 -4.33
C CYS A 233 14.85 -35.77 -5.67
#